data_AF-A0A6G7YKC2-F1
#
_entry.id   AF-A0A6G7YKC2-F1
#
_cell.length_a   1.000
_cell.length_b   1.000
_cell.length_c   1.000
_cell.angle_alpha   90.00
_cell.angle_beta   90.00
_cell.angle_gamma   90.00
#
_symmetry.space_group_name_H-M   'P 1'
#
loop_
_entity.id
_entity.type
_entity.pdbx_description
1 polymer ?
#
loop_
_entity_poly.entity_id
_entity_poly.type
_entity_poly.pdbx_seq_one_letter_code
_entity_poly.pdbx_strand_id
1 'polypeptide(L)'
;MMPEDYCDLCDLPLSTCVHGMPAPPPPQPAAPKAARAPRTVKPRVARTPAAPAAPTRRAPRKWTSPEELAPHIVGVLQHAGGELDAPDLFDALEARLGDDLLDGDRQLTPEGELRWRYAARRARQSLIRDGVMGKGAPGTWKLG
;
A
#
# COMPACT_ATOMS: atom_id res chain seq x y z
N MET A 1 8.48 -31.80 12.93
CA MET A 1 8.84 -30.82 11.89
C MET A 1 7.72 -29.81 11.88
N MET A 2 7.89 -28.68 12.57
CA MET A 2 6.81 -27.74 12.95
C MET A 2 6.43 -26.86 11.74
N PRO A 3 5.19 -26.92 11.22
CA PRO A 3 4.74 -26.08 10.10
C PRO A 3 4.26 -24.67 10.52
N GLU A 4 4.45 -24.24 11.76
CA GLU A 4 3.88 -22.98 12.30
C GLU A 4 4.69 -21.68 12.01
N ASP A 5 5.75 -21.73 11.21
CA ASP A 5 6.68 -20.58 11.03
C ASP A 5 6.36 -19.65 9.83
N TYR A 6 5.20 -19.79 9.17
CA TYR A 6 4.82 -18.98 8.01
C TYR A 6 3.54 -18.17 8.24
N CYS A 7 3.54 -16.96 7.70
CA CYS A 7 2.54 -15.92 7.93
C CYS A 7 1.36 -16.07 6.94
N ASP A 8 0.18 -16.50 7.38
CA ASP A 8 -0.99 -16.76 6.50
C ASP A 8 -1.43 -15.55 5.64
N LEU A 9 -1.11 -14.33 6.08
CA LEU A 9 -1.47 -13.10 5.35
C LEU A 9 -0.47 -12.72 4.25
N CYS A 10 0.77 -13.20 4.35
CA CYS A 10 1.86 -12.78 3.46
C CYS A 10 2.63 -13.92 2.82
N ASP A 11 2.45 -15.16 3.27
CA ASP A 11 3.20 -16.35 2.85
C ASP A 11 4.74 -16.17 2.96
N LEU A 12 5.16 -15.40 3.97
CA LEU A 12 6.57 -15.23 4.33
C LEU A 12 6.84 -15.94 5.67
N PRO A 13 8.09 -16.36 5.92
CA PRO A 13 8.51 -16.79 7.25
C PRO A 13 8.15 -15.71 8.28
N LEU A 14 7.58 -16.07 9.43
CA LEU A 14 7.14 -15.15 10.48
C LEU A 14 8.23 -14.17 10.91
N SER A 15 9.50 -14.63 10.95
CA SER A 15 10.69 -13.82 11.24
C SER A 15 10.91 -12.66 10.25
N THR A 16 10.37 -12.77 9.04
CA THR A 16 10.49 -11.76 7.97
C THR A 16 9.13 -11.13 7.66
N CYS A 17 8.04 -11.64 8.23
CA CYS A 17 6.69 -11.10 8.07
C CYS A 17 6.45 -9.95 9.07
N VAL A 18 5.92 -8.82 8.59
CA VAL A 18 5.50 -7.70 9.45
C VAL A 18 4.43 -8.10 10.48
N HIS A 19 3.68 -9.18 10.24
CA HIS A 19 2.68 -9.71 11.17
C HIS A 19 3.25 -10.70 12.20
N GLY A 20 4.48 -11.19 12.03
CA GLY A 20 5.15 -12.14 12.92
C GLY A 20 6.19 -11.53 13.84
N MET A 21 6.48 -10.23 13.69
CA MET A 21 7.47 -9.53 14.51
C MET A 21 6.92 -9.30 15.93
N PRO A 22 7.62 -9.72 17.00
CA PRO A 22 7.20 -9.37 18.36
C PRO A 22 7.18 -7.84 18.50
N ALA A 23 6.19 -7.35 19.25
CA ALA A 23 6.02 -5.92 19.47
C ALA A 23 7.36 -5.29 19.93
N PRO A 24 7.78 -4.16 19.35
CA PRO A 24 9.01 -3.51 19.78
C PRO A 24 8.94 -3.21 21.29
N PRO A 25 10.06 -3.35 22.03
CA PRO A 25 10.07 -3.09 23.45
C PRO A 25 9.58 -1.66 23.73
N PRO A 26 8.87 -1.44 24.86
CA PRO A 26 8.24 -0.17 25.14
C PRO A 26 9.28 0.97 25.13
N PRO A 27 8.93 2.15 24.58
CA PRO A 27 9.84 3.28 24.54
C PRO A 27 10.22 3.71 25.95
N GLN A 28 11.52 3.88 26.18
CA GLN A 28 12.04 4.42 27.43
C GLN A 28 11.44 5.82 27.68
N PRO A 29 11.02 6.14 28.91
CA PRO A 29 10.30 7.37 29.19
C PRO A 29 11.19 8.59 28.94
N ALA A 30 10.78 9.42 27.97
CA ALA A 30 11.38 10.73 27.74
C ALA A 30 11.12 11.66 28.94
N ALA A 31 12.17 12.39 29.34
CA ALA A 31 12.15 13.39 30.41
C ALA A 31 11.02 14.43 30.21
N PRO A 32 10.42 14.94 31.31
CA PRO A 32 9.21 15.74 31.25
C PRO A 32 9.48 17.13 30.67
N LYS A 33 8.82 17.46 29.55
CA LYS A 33 8.70 18.83 29.08
C LYS A 33 7.60 19.56 29.86
N ALA A 34 7.94 20.75 30.32
CA ALA A 34 7.11 21.61 31.17
C ALA A 34 5.69 21.83 30.61
N ALA A 35 4.72 21.79 31.52
CA ALA A 35 3.30 21.93 31.24
C ALA A 35 2.96 23.30 30.65
N ARG A 36 2.17 23.31 29.56
CA ARG A 36 1.55 24.51 29.02
C ARG A 36 0.09 24.57 29.48
N ALA A 37 -0.31 25.72 30.01
CA ALA A 37 -1.60 25.93 30.67
C ALA A 37 -2.83 25.63 29.77
N PRO A 38 -3.96 25.16 30.35
CA PRO A 38 -5.14 24.78 29.59
C PRO A 38 -5.88 26.01 29.03
N ARG A 39 -6.16 25.99 27.73
CA ARG A 39 -7.09 26.92 27.09
C ARG A 39 -8.51 26.40 27.24
N THR A 40 -9.38 27.28 27.71
CA THR A 40 -10.83 27.14 27.92
C THR A 40 -11.55 26.66 26.65
N VAL A 41 -12.32 25.58 26.79
CA VAL A 41 -13.18 25.01 25.74
C VAL A 41 -14.50 25.80 25.71
N LYS A 42 -14.86 26.36 24.55
CA LYS A 42 -16.23 26.83 24.28
C LYS A 42 -17.04 25.73 23.58
N PRO A 43 -18.35 25.62 23.87
CA PRO A 43 -19.14 24.45 23.52
C PRO A 43 -19.49 24.36 22.02
N ARG A 44 -19.67 23.10 21.63
CA ARG A 44 -20.12 22.55 20.35
C ARG A 44 -21.40 23.21 19.83
N VAL A 45 -21.36 23.67 18.57
CA VAL A 45 -22.55 23.90 17.74
C VAL A 45 -22.64 22.78 16.69
N ALA A 46 -23.84 22.24 16.52
CA ALA A 46 -24.12 21.10 15.65
C ALA A 46 -24.31 21.51 14.17
N ARG A 47 -23.70 20.68 13.30
CA ARG A 47 -24.07 20.24 11.94
C ARG A 47 -24.43 21.25 10.83
N THR A 48 -23.70 21.10 9.73
CA THR A 48 -24.22 21.23 8.35
C THR A 48 -23.62 20.09 7.49
N PRO A 49 -24.32 19.55 6.48
CA PRO A 49 -23.76 18.55 5.59
C PRO A 49 -22.63 19.19 4.77
N ALA A 50 -21.45 18.59 4.79
CA ALA A 50 -20.30 19.08 4.04
C ALA A 50 -20.56 18.94 2.53
N ALA A 51 -20.44 20.06 1.82
CA ALA A 51 -20.29 20.08 0.37
C ALA A 51 -19.08 19.22 -0.07
N PRO A 52 -19.07 18.67 -1.30
CA PRO A 52 -17.95 17.85 -1.76
C PRO A 52 -16.66 18.67 -1.71
N ALA A 53 -15.67 18.16 -0.98
CA ALA A 53 -14.39 18.82 -0.81
C ALA A 53 -13.70 18.96 -2.17
N ALA A 54 -13.33 20.19 -2.53
CA ALA A 54 -12.53 20.46 -3.72
C ALA A 54 -11.19 19.72 -3.64
N PRO A 55 -10.67 19.18 -4.76
CA PRO A 55 -9.42 18.42 -4.75
C PRO A 55 -8.27 19.32 -4.32
N THR A 56 -7.73 19.06 -3.13
CA THR A 56 -6.49 19.72 -2.67
C THR A 56 -5.37 19.33 -3.61
N ARG A 57 -4.78 20.32 -4.29
CA ARG A 57 -3.64 20.14 -5.20
C ARG A 57 -2.49 19.53 -4.41
N ARG A 58 -2.26 18.22 -4.58
CA ARG A 58 -1.19 17.50 -3.88
C ARG A 58 0.15 17.99 -4.40
N ALA A 59 1.10 18.19 -3.49
CA ALA A 59 2.48 18.47 -3.86
C ALA A 59 2.99 17.38 -4.82
N PRO A 60 3.86 17.73 -5.79
CA PRO A 60 4.39 16.75 -6.75
C PRO A 60 5.08 15.61 -5.99
N ARG A 61 4.56 14.40 -6.18
CA ARG A 61 5.07 13.18 -5.53
C ARG A 61 6.37 12.76 -6.21
N LYS A 62 7.28 12.15 -5.44
CA LYS A 62 8.59 11.68 -5.92
C LYS A 62 8.53 10.29 -6.59
N TRP A 63 7.45 9.58 -6.39
CA TRP A 63 7.20 8.21 -6.87
C TRP A 63 5.71 8.03 -7.15
N THR A 64 5.40 7.09 -8.04
CA THR A 64 4.03 6.76 -8.44
C THR A 64 3.30 6.14 -7.26
N SER A 65 2.08 6.62 -7.00
CA SER A 65 1.30 6.10 -5.88
C SER A 65 0.58 4.80 -6.21
N PRO A 66 0.26 3.98 -5.20
CA PRO A 66 -0.56 2.77 -5.41
C PRO A 66 -1.90 3.08 -6.09
N GLU A 67 -2.51 4.24 -5.79
CA GLU A 67 -3.77 4.65 -6.38
C GLU A 67 -3.64 4.95 -7.88
N GLU A 68 -2.50 5.47 -8.31
CA GLU A 68 -2.20 5.73 -9.73
C GLU A 68 -1.91 4.43 -10.49
N LEU A 69 -1.29 3.43 -9.84
CA LEU A 69 -1.00 2.12 -10.46
C LEU A 69 -2.25 1.24 -10.60
N ALA A 70 -3.24 1.40 -9.74
CA ALA A 70 -4.46 0.60 -9.70
C ALA A 70 -5.18 0.47 -11.08
N PRO A 71 -5.49 1.55 -11.82
CA PRO A 71 -6.12 1.43 -13.13
C PRO A 71 -5.24 0.71 -14.17
N HIS A 72 -3.92 0.84 -14.08
CA HIS A 72 -3.00 0.13 -14.99
C HIS A 72 -2.98 -1.37 -14.69
N ILE A 73 -3.00 -1.78 -13.42
CA ILE A 73 -3.09 -3.19 -13.01
C ILE A 73 -4.37 -3.83 -13.57
N VAL A 74 -5.51 -3.15 -13.41
CA VAL A 74 -6.80 -3.63 -13.93
C VAL A 74 -6.76 -3.72 -15.46
N GLY A 75 -6.20 -2.72 -16.14
CA GLY A 75 -6.08 -2.73 -17.60
C GLY A 75 -5.19 -3.86 -18.14
N VAL A 76 -4.08 -4.16 -17.45
CA VAL A 76 -3.20 -5.30 -17.79
C VAL A 76 -3.94 -6.61 -17.63
N LEU A 77 -4.64 -6.81 -16.50
CA LEU A 77 -5.41 -8.02 -16.25
C LEU A 77 -6.56 -8.18 -17.26
N GLN A 78 -7.28 -7.11 -17.60
CA GLN A 78 -8.32 -7.15 -18.63
C GLN A 78 -7.76 -7.58 -19.99
N HIS A 79 -6.57 -7.08 -20.36
CA HIS A 79 -5.92 -7.46 -21.61
C HIS A 79 -5.47 -8.93 -21.61
N ALA A 80 -5.07 -9.46 -20.45
CA ALA A 80 -4.66 -10.85 -20.26
C ALA A 80 -5.83 -11.85 -20.11
N GLY A 81 -7.10 -11.40 -20.23
CA GLY A 81 -8.27 -12.27 -20.07
C GLY A 81 -8.76 -12.43 -18.62
N GLY A 82 -8.32 -11.55 -17.73
CA GLY A 82 -8.78 -11.42 -16.35
C GLY A 82 -7.88 -12.07 -15.30
N GLU A 83 -6.83 -12.77 -15.72
CA GLU A 83 -5.89 -13.46 -14.83
C GLU A 83 -4.47 -13.40 -15.41
N LEU A 84 -3.49 -13.16 -14.54
CA LEU A 84 -2.08 -13.16 -14.93
C LEU A 84 -1.19 -13.50 -13.72
N ASP A 85 -0.07 -14.14 -13.98
CA ASP A 85 0.93 -14.39 -12.94
C ASP A 85 1.66 -13.09 -12.56
N ALA A 86 2.09 -13.00 -11.29
CA ALA A 86 2.75 -11.84 -10.75
C ALA A 86 3.99 -11.39 -11.56
N PRO A 87 4.96 -12.26 -11.93
CA PRO A 87 6.09 -11.84 -12.76
C PRO A 87 5.63 -11.23 -14.09
N ASP A 88 4.74 -11.90 -14.81
CA ASP A 88 4.22 -11.42 -16.10
C ASP A 88 3.44 -10.11 -15.96
N LEU A 89 2.70 -9.95 -14.86
CA LEU A 89 1.99 -8.72 -14.54
C LEU A 89 2.94 -7.56 -14.26
N PHE A 90 4.05 -7.80 -13.55
CA PHE A 90 5.08 -6.77 -13.35
C PHE A 90 5.73 -6.40 -14.67
N ASP A 91 6.11 -7.38 -15.50
CA ASP A 91 6.74 -7.11 -16.80
C ASP A 91 5.79 -6.34 -17.73
N ALA A 92 4.50 -6.70 -17.75
CA ALA A 92 3.49 -5.99 -18.53
C ALA A 92 3.23 -4.57 -18.00
N LEU A 93 3.24 -4.36 -16.67
CA LEU A 93 3.15 -3.03 -16.08
C LEU A 93 4.37 -2.18 -16.40
N GLU A 94 5.56 -2.74 -16.30
CA GLU A 94 6.82 -2.06 -16.61
C GLU A 94 6.88 -1.66 -18.09
N ALA A 95 6.46 -2.54 -19.00
CA ALA A 95 6.34 -2.23 -20.42
C ALA A 95 5.30 -1.13 -20.70
N ARG A 96 4.19 -1.10 -19.94
CA ARG A 96 3.12 -0.11 -20.12
C ARG A 96 3.47 1.25 -19.54
N LEU A 97 4.11 1.29 -18.37
CA LEU A 97 4.43 2.49 -17.62
C LEU A 97 5.87 2.97 -17.84
N GLY A 98 6.69 2.23 -18.60
CA GLY A 98 8.15 2.39 -18.62
C GLY A 98 8.63 3.84 -18.69
N ASP A 99 8.05 4.64 -19.59
CA ASP A 99 8.38 6.06 -19.74
C ASP A 99 7.67 6.99 -18.71
N ASP A 100 6.53 6.57 -18.18
CA ASP A 100 5.73 7.28 -17.18
C ASP A 100 6.25 7.08 -15.73
N LEU A 101 7.06 6.05 -15.48
CA LEU A 101 7.66 5.80 -14.17
C LEU A 101 8.61 6.94 -13.78
N LEU A 102 8.42 7.47 -12.57
CA LEU A 102 9.26 8.52 -12.02
C LEU A 102 10.65 7.98 -11.65
N ASP A 103 11.63 8.86 -11.51
CA ASP A 103 12.98 8.44 -11.08
C ASP A 103 12.97 7.68 -9.74
N GLY A 104 12.15 8.16 -8.79
CA GLY A 104 11.98 7.51 -7.49
C GLY A 104 11.37 6.12 -7.54
N ASP A 105 10.63 5.78 -8.60
CA ASP A 105 10.02 4.46 -8.78
C ASP A 105 11.07 3.38 -9.07
N ARG A 106 12.14 3.75 -9.77
CA ARG A 106 13.25 2.87 -10.14
C ARG A 106 14.25 2.62 -9.01
N GLN A 107 14.07 3.30 -7.88
CA GLN A 107 14.92 3.11 -6.70
C GLN A 107 14.52 1.86 -5.92
N LEU A 108 15.46 1.28 -5.20
CA LEU A 108 15.19 0.18 -4.28
C LEU A 108 14.65 0.71 -2.94
N THR A 109 13.74 -0.04 -2.33
CA THR A 109 13.34 0.11 -0.93
C THR A 109 14.46 -0.40 -0.03
N PRO A 110 14.43 -0.10 1.29
CA PRO A 110 15.39 -0.66 2.25
C PRO A 110 15.46 -2.19 2.23
N GLU A 111 14.37 -2.86 1.84
CA GLU A 111 14.24 -4.31 1.72
C GLU A 111 14.78 -4.88 0.39
N GLY A 112 15.25 -4.02 -0.52
CA GLY A 112 15.85 -4.43 -1.80
C GLY A 112 14.86 -4.64 -2.96
N GLU A 113 13.61 -4.19 -2.84
CA GLU A 113 12.62 -4.24 -3.94
C GLU A 113 12.52 -2.88 -4.66
N LEU A 114 12.22 -2.87 -5.96
CA LEU A 114 11.84 -1.63 -6.66
C LEU A 114 10.60 -0.97 -6.03
N ARG A 115 10.65 0.34 -5.82
CA ARG A 115 9.55 1.09 -5.17
C ARG A 115 8.23 0.95 -5.90
N TRP A 116 8.23 0.93 -7.23
CA TRP A 116 6.97 0.79 -7.99
C TRP A 116 6.36 -0.61 -7.85
N ARG A 117 7.18 -1.66 -7.72
CA ARG A 117 6.70 -3.03 -7.46
C ARG A 117 6.06 -3.13 -6.08
N TYR A 118 6.69 -2.51 -5.09
CA TYR A 118 6.11 -2.37 -3.75
C TYR A 118 4.76 -1.63 -3.81
N ALA A 119 4.70 -0.51 -4.54
CA ALA A 119 3.47 0.27 -4.71
C ALA A 119 2.37 -0.51 -5.44
N ALA A 120 2.71 -1.31 -6.46
CA ALA A 120 1.78 -2.19 -7.16
C ALA A 120 1.22 -3.28 -6.22
N ARG A 121 2.03 -3.87 -5.34
CA ARG A 121 1.54 -4.80 -4.30
C ARG A 121 0.56 -4.14 -3.33
N ARG A 122 0.81 -2.89 -2.94
CA ARG A 122 -0.13 -2.09 -2.12
C ARG A 122 -1.42 -1.75 -2.88
N ALA A 123 -1.33 -1.51 -4.17
CA ALA A 123 -2.49 -1.29 -5.04
C ALA A 123 -3.36 -2.56 -5.10
N ARG A 124 -2.76 -3.74 -5.28
CA ARG A 124 -3.45 -5.04 -5.23
C ARG A 124 -4.27 -5.21 -3.94
N GLN A 125 -3.67 -4.92 -2.78
CA GLN A 125 -4.36 -5.05 -1.50
C GLN A 125 -5.59 -4.14 -1.41
N SER A 126 -5.49 -2.93 -1.98
CA SER A 126 -6.63 -2.01 -2.05
C SER A 126 -7.69 -2.53 -3.03
N LEU A 127 -7.30 -2.99 -4.21
CA LEU A 127 -8.22 -3.56 -5.21
C LEU A 127 -8.97 -4.80 -4.71
N ILE A 128 -8.30 -5.67 -3.93
CA ILE A 128 -8.93 -6.82 -3.29
C ILE A 128 -9.93 -6.38 -2.23
N ARG A 129 -9.54 -5.41 -1.38
CA ARG A 129 -10.44 -4.85 -0.36
C ARG A 129 -11.67 -4.21 -0.99
N ASP A 130 -11.49 -3.54 -2.12
CA ASP A 130 -12.54 -2.81 -2.81
C ASP A 130 -13.37 -3.73 -3.74
N GLY A 131 -13.06 -5.03 -3.81
CA GLY A 131 -13.81 -6.05 -4.55
C GLY A 131 -13.56 -6.08 -6.06
N VAL A 132 -12.60 -5.30 -6.57
CA VAL A 132 -12.23 -5.25 -7.99
C VAL A 132 -11.38 -6.47 -8.39
N MET A 133 -10.61 -6.99 -7.45
CA MET A 133 -9.77 -8.17 -7.64
C MET A 133 -10.12 -9.28 -6.66
N GLY A 134 -9.96 -10.52 -7.11
CA GLY A 134 -10.02 -11.69 -6.25
C GLY A 134 -8.72 -11.86 -5.44
N LYS A 135 -8.80 -12.57 -4.31
CA LYS A 135 -7.60 -12.95 -3.53
C LYS A 135 -6.63 -13.83 -4.35
N GLY A 136 -7.14 -14.57 -5.33
CA GLY A 136 -6.37 -15.42 -6.25
C GLY A 136 -5.63 -16.56 -5.54
N ALA A 137 -4.87 -17.33 -6.32
CA ALA A 137 -3.83 -18.21 -5.80
C ALA A 137 -2.56 -17.39 -5.46
N PRO A 138 -1.67 -17.89 -4.59
CA PRO A 138 -0.35 -17.29 -4.39
C PRO A 138 0.39 -17.15 -5.71
N GLY A 139 0.92 -15.96 -5.99
CA GLY A 139 1.60 -15.67 -7.25
C GLY A 139 0.68 -15.29 -8.41
N THR A 140 -0.63 -15.48 -8.30
CA THR A 140 -1.59 -15.17 -9.38
C THR A 140 -2.48 -13.97 -9.02
N TRP A 141 -2.72 -13.11 -10.01
CA TRP A 141 -3.54 -11.92 -9.90
C TRP A 141 -4.75 -12.09 -10.80
N LYS A 142 -5.94 -11.91 -10.23
CA LYS A 142 -7.20 -12.15 -10.92
C LYS A 142 -8.19 -11.03 -10.65
N LEU A 143 -8.96 -10.64 -11.66
CA LEU A 143 -10.14 -9.81 -11.48
C LEU A 143 -11.21 -10.57 -10.68
N GLY A 144 -12.01 -9.81 -9.91
CA GLY A 144 -13.09 -10.33 -9.06
C GLY A 144 -14.30 -10.82 -9.83
#